data_AF-A0A4R6Z0G6-F1
#
_entry.id   AF-A0A4R6Z0G6-F1
#
_cell.length_a   1.000
_cell.length_b   1.000
_cell.length_c   1.000
_cell.angle_alpha   90.00
_cell.angle_beta   90.00
_cell.angle_gamma   90.00
#
_symmetry.space_group_name_H-M   'P 1'
#
loop_
_entity.id
_entity.type
_entity.pdbx_description
1 polymer ?
#
loop_
_entity_poly.entity_id
_entity_poly.type
_entity_poly.pdbx_seq_one_letter_code
_entity_poly.pdbx_strand_id
1 'polypeptide(L)'
;MQTNLFCAALVLLMVGTIHSILGEWLIFRHLRTGGMVPAAAAPPLRERHVRILWASWHIVSVLGWAFAAVLLRMAFPSEPQILQVFVQNAIVISLALSALLVLAGTRGRHPGWIGLLAAAVLVAVGW
;
A
#
# COMPACT_ATOMS: atom_id res chain seq x y z
N MET A 1 -8.70 16.25 20.98
CA MET A 1 -7.83 15.23 20.35
C MET A 1 -8.21 13.88 20.91
N GLN A 2 -8.48 12.88 20.08
CA GLN A 2 -8.74 11.51 20.52
C GLN A 2 -7.42 10.75 20.63
N THR A 3 -6.88 10.65 21.84
CA THR A 3 -5.55 10.07 22.09
C THR A 3 -5.41 8.64 21.55
N ASN A 4 -6.45 7.82 21.68
CA ASN A 4 -6.41 6.43 21.21
C ASN A 4 -6.26 6.33 19.68
N LEU A 5 -6.98 7.17 18.92
CA LEU A 5 -6.89 7.22 17.46
C LEU A 5 -5.52 7.73 17.01
N PHE A 6 -5.00 8.74 17.72
CA PHE A 6 -3.66 9.27 17.47
C PHE A 6 -2.58 8.19 17.68
N CYS A 7 -2.61 7.49 18.82
CA CYS A 7 -1.68 6.41 19.09
C CYS A 7 -1.82 5.26 18.08
N ALA A 8 -3.04 4.86 17.73
CA ALA A 8 -3.28 3.84 16.70
C ALA A 8 -2.71 4.23 15.33
N ALA A 9 -2.85 5.51 14.95
CA ALA A 9 -2.27 6.03 13.72
C ALA A 9 -0.74 5.94 13.73
N LEU A 10 -0.08 6.33 14.83
CA LEU A 10 1.37 6.22 14.95
C LEU A 10 1.84 4.77 14.87
N VAL A 11 1.16 3.85 15.55
CA VAL A 11 1.47 2.42 15.49
C VAL A 11 1.33 1.89 14.06
N LEU A 12 0.27 2.24 13.33
CA LEU A 12 0.09 1.79 11.95
C LEU A 12 1.11 2.41 10.98
N LEU A 13 1.51 3.67 11.17
CA LEU A 13 2.62 4.27 10.42
C LEU A 13 3.93 3.50 10.63
N MET A 14 4.24 3.15 11.89
CA MET A 14 5.41 2.36 12.25
C MET A 14 5.34 0.95 11.66
N VAL A 15 4.21 0.26 11.82
CA VAL A 15 4.00 -1.10 11.29
C VAL A 15 4.15 -1.11 9.77
N GLY A 16 3.52 -0.17 9.05
CA GLY A 16 3.66 -0.09 7.59
C GLY A 16 5.11 0.11 7.15
N THR A 17 5.85 0.97 7.86
CA THR A 17 7.26 1.25 7.60
C THR A 17 8.15 0.03 7.88
N ILE A 18 8.03 -0.54 9.08
CA ILE A 18 8.78 -1.71 9.52
C ILE A 18 8.47 -2.90 8.61
N HIS A 19 7.20 -3.13 8.26
CA HIS A 19 6.80 -4.21 7.37
C HIS A 19 7.52 -4.10 6.03
N SER A 20 7.49 -2.93 5.37
CA SER A 20 8.18 -2.74 4.09
C SER A 20 9.70 -2.88 4.20
N ILE A 21 10.33 -2.33 5.23
CA ILE A 21 11.78 -2.42 5.43
C ILE A 21 12.22 -3.86 5.71
N LEU A 22 11.54 -4.55 6.62
CA LEU A 22 11.89 -5.92 7.00
C LEU A 22 11.67 -6.91 5.87
N GLY A 23 10.59 -6.77 5.09
CA GLY A 23 10.39 -7.61 3.91
C GLY A 23 11.52 -7.47 2.91
N GLU A 24 11.95 -6.23 2.67
CA GLU A 24 13.06 -5.96 1.78
C GLU A 24 14.38 -6.53 2.33
N TRP A 25 14.68 -6.29 3.60
CA TRP A 25 15.93 -6.71 4.21
C TRP A 25 16.04 -8.23 4.42
N LEU A 26 14.94 -8.90 4.78
CA LEU A 26 14.96 -10.33 5.10
C LEU A 26 14.78 -11.19 3.86
N ILE A 27 13.93 -10.78 2.91
CA ILE A 27 13.50 -11.63 1.79
C ILE A 27 14.01 -11.07 0.47
N PHE A 28 13.54 -9.89 0.08
CA PHE A 28 13.58 -9.47 -1.31
C PHE A 28 14.94 -9.00 -1.77
N ARG A 29 15.77 -8.41 -0.89
CA ARG A 29 17.13 -7.98 -1.26
C ARG A 29 17.99 -9.14 -1.76
N HIS A 30 17.78 -10.34 -1.22
CA HIS A 30 18.53 -11.54 -1.58
C HIS A 30 18.07 -12.13 -2.93
N LEU A 31 16.91 -11.68 -3.42
CA LEU A 31 16.30 -12.13 -4.68
C LEU A 31 16.42 -11.08 -5.80
N ARG A 32 17.16 -9.99 -5.57
CA ARG A 32 17.45 -8.98 -6.58
C ARG A 32 18.64 -9.41 -7.42
N THR A 33 18.47 -9.42 -8.74
CA THR A 33 19.56 -9.58 -9.72
C THR A 33 19.88 -8.26 -10.44
N GLY A 34 19.38 -7.14 -9.91
CA GLY A 34 19.51 -5.78 -10.42
C GLY A 34 18.25 -4.94 -10.16
N GLY A 35 18.41 -3.65 -9.88
CA GLY A 35 17.28 -2.74 -9.60
C GLY A 35 16.59 -2.98 -8.25
N MET A 36 15.37 -2.43 -8.10
CA MET A 36 14.58 -2.53 -6.85
C MET A 36 13.64 -3.75 -6.79
N VAL A 37 13.16 -4.23 -7.94
CA VAL A 37 12.19 -5.34 -7.99
C VAL A 37 12.94 -6.66 -8.06
N PRO A 38 12.63 -7.66 -7.20
CA PRO A 38 13.22 -8.99 -7.25
C PRO A 38 13.04 -9.64 -8.63
N ALA A 39 14.09 -10.30 -9.11
CA ALA A 39 14.11 -10.95 -10.41
C ALA A 39 14.74 -12.36 -10.38
N ALA A 40 15.28 -12.79 -9.24
CA ALA A 40 15.64 -14.18 -9.02
C ALA A 40 14.39 -15.04 -8.76
N ALA A 41 14.42 -16.27 -9.26
CA ALA A 41 13.49 -17.31 -8.82
C ALA A 41 13.93 -17.87 -7.46
N ALA A 42 12.96 -18.31 -6.64
CA ALA A 42 13.20 -18.97 -5.36
C ALA A 42 12.41 -20.28 -5.35
N PRO A 43 12.95 -21.39 -5.88
CA PRO A 43 12.22 -22.64 -6.03
C PRO A 43 11.48 -23.05 -4.75
N PRO A 44 10.18 -23.43 -4.82
CA PRO A 44 9.39 -23.71 -6.03
C PRO A 44 8.80 -22.47 -6.73
N LEU A 45 9.01 -21.27 -6.20
CA LEU A 45 8.50 -20.02 -6.76
C LEU A 45 9.29 -19.58 -8.00
N ARG A 46 8.57 -19.26 -9.06
CA ARG A 46 9.12 -18.62 -10.28
C ARG A 46 9.25 -17.12 -10.05
N GLU A 47 10.08 -16.45 -10.85
CA GLU A 47 10.25 -14.99 -10.84
C GLU A 47 8.92 -14.23 -10.74
N ARG A 48 7.94 -14.57 -11.59
CA ARG A 48 6.62 -13.92 -11.59
C ARG A 48 5.88 -14.02 -10.25
N HIS A 49 6.04 -15.13 -9.51
CA HIS A 49 5.42 -15.34 -8.20
C HIS A 49 6.13 -14.49 -7.14
N VAL A 50 7.47 -14.44 -7.18
CA VAL A 50 8.27 -13.59 -6.28
C VAL A 50 7.92 -12.11 -6.50
N ARG A 51 7.74 -11.69 -7.75
CA ARG A 51 7.42 -10.31 -8.11
C ARG A 51 6.05 -9.85 -7.63
N ILE A 52 5.01 -10.69 -7.76
CA ILE A 52 3.71 -10.38 -7.16
C ILE A 52 3.78 -10.41 -5.64
N LEU A 53 4.55 -11.33 -5.04
CA LEU A 53 4.75 -11.36 -3.60
C LEU A 53 5.40 -10.08 -3.08
N TRP A 54 6.42 -9.56 -3.78
CA TRP A 54 7.04 -8.26 -3.51
C TRP A 54 6.03 -7.12 -3.61
N ALA A 55 5.24 -7.07 -4.69
CA ALA A 55 4.22 -6.04 -4.85
C ALA A 55 3.17 -6.10 -3.73
N SER A 56 2.61 -7.28 -3.46
CA SER A 56 1.61 -7.49 -2.41
C SER A 56 2.13 -7.13 -1.01
N TRP A 57 3.41 -7.38 -0.75
CA TRP A 57 4.06 -6.97 0.50
C TRP A 57 4.01 -5.46 0.71
N HIS A 58 4.36 -4.69 -0.32
CA HIS A 58 4.32 -3.22 -0.24
C HIS A 58 2.90 -2.64 -0.31
N ILE A 59 1.95 -3.32 -0.97
CA ILE A 59 0.52 -2.94 -0.96
C ILE A 59 -0.01 -2.88 0.47
N VAL A 60 0.28 -3.88 1.30
CA VAL A 60 -0.17 -3.90 2.71
C VAL A 60 0.36 -2.69 3.48
N SER A 61 1.62 -2.29 3.26
CA SER A 61 2.17 -1.05 3.84
C SER A 61 1.46 0.20 3.36
N VAL A 62 1.20 0.32 2.05
CA VAL A 62 0.51 1.51 1.47
C VAL A 62 -0.91 1.64 2.02
N LEU A 63 -1.67 0.54 2.07
CA LEU A 63 -3.01 0.55 2.66
C LEU A 63 -2.97 0.81 4.17
N GLY A 64 -1.98 0.25 4.87
CA GLY A 64 -1.75 0.52 6.29
C GLY A 64 -1.47 2.00 6.58
N TRP A 65 -0.68 2.67 5.74
CA TRP A 65 -0.46 4.12 5.82
C TRP A 65 -1.72 4.93 5.52
N ALA A 66 -2.58 4.47 4.61
CA ALA A 66 -3.87 5.10 4.37
C ALA A 66 -4.75 5.05 5.62
N PHE A 67 -4.84 3.88 6.27
CA PHE A 67 -5.55 3.76 7.55
C PHE A 67 -4.94 4.64 8.63
N ALA A 68 -3.61 4.69 8.71
CA ALA A 68 -2.94 5.55 9.66
C ALA A 68 -3.25 7.04 9.43
N ALA A 69 -3.24 7.50 8.17
CA ALA A 69 -3.60 8.87 7.80
C ALA A 69 -5.06 9.19 8.16
N VAL A 70 -5.99 8.27 7.88
CA VAL A 70 -7.41 8.42 8.25
C VAL A 70 -7.58 8.51 9.77
N LEU A 71 -6.96 7.61 10.53
CA LEU A 71 -7.04 7.63 12.00
C LEU A 71 -6.40 8.90 12.59
N LEU A 72 -5.27 9.34 12.01
CA LEU A 72 -4.62 10.58 12.42
C LEU A 72 -5.56 11.76 12.19
N ARG A 73 -6.26 11.79 11.04
CA ARG A 73 -7.23 12.85 10.75
C ARG A 73 -8.42 12.81 11.72
N MET A 74 -8.96 11.63 12.00
CA MET A 74 -10.07 11.44 12.95
C MET A 74 -9.68 11.76 14.40
N ALA A 75 -8.39 11.76 14.74
CA ALA A 75 -7.92 12.14 16.06
C ALA A 75 -8.14 13.63 16.37
N PHE A 76 -8.37 14.48 15.37
CA PHE A 76 -8.60 15.92 15.54
C PHE A 76 -10.02 16.32 15.14
N PRO A 77 -10.63 17.31 15.83
CA PRO A 77 -11.93 17.85 15.42
C PRO A 77 -11.88 18.28 13.95
N SER A 78 -12.89 17.85 13.18
CA SER A 78 -13.01 18.13 11.74
C SER A 78 -14.48 18.24 11.40
N GLU A 79 -14.82 19.16 10.51
CA GLU A 79 -16.15 19.20 9.89
C GLU A 79 -16.39 17.89 9.10
N PRO A 80 -17.61 17.30 9.15
CA PRO A 80 -17.92 16.02 8.50
C PRO A 80 -17.56 15.99 7.02
N GLN A 81 -17.84 17.06 6.27
CA GLN A 81 -17.54 17.18 4.85
C GLN A 81 -16.03 17.13 4.60
N ILE A 82 -15.23 17.85 5.39
CA ILE A 82 -13.77 17.84 5.23
C ILE A 82 -13.20 16.45 5.54
N LEU A 83 -13.73 15.78 6.57
CA LEU A 83 -13.33 14.42 6.90
C LEU A 83 -13.67 13.44 5.77
N GLN A 84 -14.88 13.53 5.19
CA GLN A 84 -15.30 12.70 4.08
C GLN A 84 -14.35 12.84 2.88
N VAL A 85 -14.06 14.08 2.45
CA VAL A 85 -13.12 14.35 1.36
C VAL A 85 -11.73 13.79 1.66
N PHE A 86 -11.25 13.94 2.90
CA PHE A 86 -9.94 13.43 3.30
C PHE A 86 -9.88 11.90 3.22
N VAL A 87 -10.89 11.20 3.76
CA VAL A 87 -10.97 9.73 3.74
C VAL A 87 -11.03 9.22 2.30
N GLN A 88 -11.86 9.85 1.47
CA GLN A 88 -11.98 9.51 0.05
C GLN A 88 -10.64 9.66 -0.68
N ASN A 89 -9.95 10.79 -0.49
CA ASN A 89 -8.64 11.02 -1.08
C ASN A 89 -7.59 10.01 -0.59
N ALA A 90 -7.59 9.66 0.70
CA ALA A 90 -6.69 8.64 1.25
C ALA A 90 -6.94 7.26 0.59
N ILE A 91 -8.19 6.89 0.35
CA ILE A 91 -8.56 5.65 -0.35
C ILE A 91 -8.11 5.71 -1.81
N VAL A 92 -8.42 6.78 -2.55
CA VAL A 92 -8.04 6.92 -3.96
C VAL A 92 -6.53 6.84 -4.14
N ILE A 93 -5.77 7.60 -3.35
CA ILE A 93 -4.31 7.64 -3.44
C ILE A 93 -3.71 6.28 -3.11
N SER A 94 -4.18 5.63 -2.04
CA SER A 94 -3.62 4.33 -1.62
C SER A 94 -3.93 3.20 -2.61
N LEU A 95 -5.13 3.17 -3.18
CA LEU A 95 -5.50 2.23 -4.25
C LEU A 95 -4.71 2.49 -5.53
N ALA A 96 -4.54 3.76 -5.93
CA ALA A 96 -3.75 4.13 -7.10
C ALA A 96 -2.27 3.76 -6.93
N LEU A 97 -1.67 4.06 -5.77
CA LEU A 97 -0.30 3.65 -5.46
C LEU A 97 -0.15 2.11 -5.43
N SER A 98 -1.14 1.40 -4.89
CA SER A 98 -1.15 -0.06 -4.89
C SER A 98 -1.25 -0.63 -6.32
N ALA A 99 -2.08 -0.02 -7.18
CA ALA A 99 -2.16 -0.38 -8.59
C ALA A 99 -0.81 -0.16 -9.31
N LEU A 100 -0.17 0.99 -9.06
CA LEU A 100 1.17 1.30 -9.59
C LEU A 100 2.22 0.30 -9.11
N LEU A 101 2.19 -0.11 -7.84
CA LEU A 101 3.09 -1.14 -7.29
C LEU A 101 2.91 -2.48 -8.00
N VAL A 102 1.67 -2.94 -8.23
CA VAL A 102 1.41 -4.19 -8.96
C VAL A 102 1.84 -4.07 -10.41
N LEU A 103 1.52 -2.96 -11.07
CA LEU A 103 1.87 -2.69 -12.46
C LEU A 103 3.40 -2.71 -12.65
N ALA A 104 4.13 -1.94 -11.84
CA ALA A 104 5.58 -1.85 -11.89
C ALA A 104 6.27 -3.15 -11.45
N GLY A 105 5.84 -3.70 -10.31
CA GLY A 105 6.38 -4.93 -9.73
C GLY A 105 6.24 -6.12 -10.66
N THR A 106 5.13 -6.24 -11.40
CA THR A 106 4.85 -7.38 -12.27
C THR A 106 5.05 -7.10 -13.76
N ARG A 107 5.51 -5.90 -14.16
CA ARG A 107 5.54 -5.44 -15.57
C ARG A 107 4.17 -5.62 -16.25
N GLY A 108 3.09 -5.31 -15.54
CA GLY A 108 1.71 -5.40 -16.02
C GLY A 108 1.17 -6.81 -16.23
N ARG A 109 1.93 -7.86 -15.91
CA ARG A 109 1.53 -9.26 -16.15
C ARG A 109 0.49 -9.77 -15.15
N HIS A 110 0.32 -9.12 -14.01
CA HIS A 110 -0.67 -9.50 -13.01
C HIS A 110 -1.90 -8.57 -13.09
N PRO A 111 -3.10 -9.07 -13.43
CA PRO A 111 -4.27 -8.23 -13.70
C PRO A 111 -4.78 -7.46 -12.48
N GLY A 112 -4.31 -7.77 -11.26
CA GLY A 112 -4.69 -7.08 -10.04
C GLY A 112 -4.52 -5.55 -10.06
N TRP A 113 -3.60 -5.00 -10.86
CA TRP A 113 -3.47 -3.54 -11.01
C TRP A 113 -4.73 -2.91 -11.62
N ILE A 114 -5.43 -3.63 -12.52
CA ILE A 114 -6.66 -3.17 -13.16
C ILE A 114 -7.77 -3.02 -12.11
N GLY A 115 -7.94 -4.05 -11.26
CA GLY A 115 -8.95 -4.03 -10.20
C GLY A 115 -8.72 -2.91 -9.18
N LEU A 116 -7.48 -2.72 -8.75
CA LEU A 116 -7.10 -1.63 -7.83
C LEU A 116 -7.32 -0.25 -8.45
N LEU A 117 -6.93 -0.07 -9.72
CA LEU A 117 -7.11 1.21 -10.42
C LEU A 117 -8.59 1.49 -10.70
N ALA A 118 -9.36 0.48 -11.11
CA ALA A 118 -10.80 0.63 -11.31
C ALA A 118 -11.50 1.03 -10.01
N ALA A 119 -11.15 0.41 -8.88
CA ALA A 119 -11.67 0.82 -7.58
C ALA A 119 -11.26 2.26 -7.22
N ALA A 120 -10.01 2.65 -7.47
CA ALA A 120 -9.56 4.03 -7.24
C ALA A 120 -10.38 5.03 -8.07
N VAL A 121 -10.63 4.73 -9.35
CA VAL A 121 -11.44 5.58 -10.24
C VAL A 121 -12.88 5.66 -9.75
N LEU A 122 -13.51 4.53 -9.41
CA LEU A 122 -14.89 4.50 -8.89
C LEU A 122 -15.04 5.34 -7.62
N VAL A 123 -14.08 5.25 -6.69
CA VAL A 123 -14.08 6.08 -5.48
C VAL A 123 -13.85 7.56 -5.85
N ALA A 124 -13.00 7.85 -6.82
CA ALA A 124 -12.72 9.23 -7.24
C ALA A 124 -13.92 9.91 -7.92
N VAL A 125 -14.79 9.16 -8.60
CA VAL A 125 -15.98 9.70 -9.30
C VAL A 125 -17.29 9.56 -8.53
N GLY A 126 -17.31 8.80 -7.42
CA GLY A 126 -18.50 8.51 -6.62
C GLY A 126 -19.01 9.66 -5.75
N TRP A 127 -18.95 10.89 -6.26
CA TRP A 127 -19.44 12.11 -5.61
C TRP A 127 -20.94 12.31 -5.84
#